data_AF-A0A7Y2UQQ7-F1
#
_entry.id   AF-A0A7Y2UQQ7-F1
#
_cell.length_a   1.000
_cell.length_b   1.000
_cell.length_c   1.000
_cell.angle_alpha   90.00
_cell.angle_beta   90.00
_cell.angle_gamma   90.00
#
_symmetry.space_group_name_H-M   'P 1'
#
loop_
_entity.id
_entity.type
_entity.pdbx_description
1 polymer ?
#
loop_
_entity_poly.entity_id
_entity_poly.type
_entity_poly.pdbx_seq_one_letter_code
_entity_poly.pdbx_strand_id
1 'polypeptide(L)'
;MTQQPTMTDTTALARHRTRAREDAMFLHMAAADEVEDRMGMVNKSFTSTAVVTGFPDFWGARFPAATVVADADTLTLAQNQHDVVLHAMSLHWANDPIGQLIQCRRALKPDGLLLTASFGGQTLHELRACLGQAEVEVTGGLSPRIAPMGELRDMGGLLQRAGLALPVADALPLTVEYKDAWALMRVLRVIL
;
A
#
# COMPACT_ATOMS: atom_id res chain seq x y z
N MET A 1 -7.84 -27.72 -5.62
CA MET A 1 -7.15 -26.44 -5.38
C MET A 1 -8.03 -25.63 -4.46
N THR A 2 -7.63 -25.44 -3.21
CA THR A 2 -8.40 -24.63 -2.25
C THR A 2 -8.25 -23.17 -2.68
N GLN A 3 -9.33 -22.55 -3.15
CA GLN A 3 -9.30 -21.14 -3.55
C GLN A 3 -9.00 -20.32 -2.30
N GLN A 4 -7.94 -19.51 -2.36
CA GLN A 4 -7.55 -18.67 -1.24
C GLN A 4 -8.67 -17.65 -1.00
N PRO A 5 -9.14 -17.44 0.25
CA PRO A 5 -10.22 -16.51 0.51
C PRO A 5 -9.81 -15.10 0.07
N THR A 6 -10.64 -14.46 -0.74
CA THR A 6 -10.44 -13.06 -1.15
C THR A 6 -10.63 -12.17 0.06
N MET A 7 -9.59 -11.41 0.42
CA MET A 7 -9.63 -10.46 1.53
C MET A 7 -10.27 -9.14 1.10
N THR A 8 -9.98 -8.70 -0.13
CA THR A 8 -10.35 -7.38 -0.64
C THR A 8 -11.28 -7.50 -1.84
N ASP A 9 -12.46 -6.86 -1.75
CA ASP A 9 -13.30 -6.56 -2.91
C ASP A 9 -12.69 -5.39 -3.70
N THR A 10 -11.94 -5.72 -4.75
CA THR A 10 -11.25 -4.74 -5.60
C THR A 10 -12.22 -3.83 -6.37
N THR A 11 -13.45 -4.28 -6.62
CA THR A 11 -14.48 -3.45 -7.28
C THR A 11 -15.01 -2.39 -6.32
N ALA A 12 -15.28 -2.76 -5.07
CA ALA A 12 -15.65 -1.79 -4.04
C ALA A 12 -14.52 -0.79 -3.78
N LEU A 13 -13.29 -1.28 -3.65
CA LEU A 13 -12.10 -0.45 -3.46
C LEU A 13 -11.91 0.56 -4.60
N ALA A 14 -12.05 0.15 -5.86
CA ALA A 14 -11.96 1.06 -7.00
C ALA A 14 -13.02 2.18 -6.92
N ARG A 15 -14.28 1.85 -6.59
CA ARG A 15 -15.34 2.85 -6.40
C ARG A 15 -15.03 3.81 -5.26
N HIS A 16 -14.41 3.34 -4.18
CA HIS A 16 -14.01 4.17 -3.04
C HIS A 16 -12.93 5.18 -3.45
N ARG A 17 -11.90 4.72 -4.17
CA ARG A 17 -10.81 5.57 -4.66
C ARG A 17 -11.28 6.65 -5.64
N THR A 18 -12.26 6.36 -6.51
CA THR A 18 -12.84 7.40 -7.41
C THR A 18 -13.54 8.54 -6.69
N ARG A 19 -13.87 8.37 -5.41
CA ARG A 19 -14.52 9.40 -4.57
C ARG A 19 -13.51 10.15 -3.72
N ALA A 20 -12.22 9.89 -3.90
CA ALA A 20 -11.17 10.57 -3.19
C ALA A 20 -11.18 12.07 -3.47
N ARG A 21 -10.95 12.81 -2.40
CA ARG A 21 -10.77 14.25 -2.42
C ARG A 21 -9.35 14.56 -1.99
N GLU A 22 -8.89 15.75 -2.33
CA GLU A 22 -7.53 16.20 -2.03
C GLU A 22 -7.20 16.16 -0.53
N ASP A 23 -8.17 16.46 0.34
CA ASP A 23 -8.03 16.40 1.81
C ASP A 23 -7.79 14.98 2.35
N ALA A 24 -8.11 13.95 1.56
CA ALA A 24 -7.82 12.55 1.86
C ALA A 24 -6.46 12.09 1.31
N MET A 25 -5.70 12.93 0.59
CA MET A 25 -4.44 12.48 -0.03
C MET A 25 -3.22 12.60 0.89
N PHE A 26 -3.37 13.06 2.14
CA PHE A 26 -2.23 13.32 3.02
C PHE A 26 -1.35 12.10 3.32
N LEU A 27 -1.92 10.90 3.40
CA LEU A 27 -1.13 9.66 3.57
C LEU A 27 -0.32 9.34 2.32
N HIS A 28 -0.86 9.65 1.14
CA HIS A 28 -0.14 9.54 -0.13
C HIS A 28 0.95 10.59 -0.25
N MET A 29 0.72 11.82 0.23
CA MET A 29 1.73 12.87 0.30
C MET A 29 2.91 12.44 1.18
N ALA A 30 2.64 12.04 2.43
CA ALA A 30 3.68 11.57 3.34
C ALA A 30 4.46 10.36 2.78
N ALA A 31 3.76 9.40 2.17
CA ALA A 31 4.42 8.25 1.54
C ALA A 31 5.27 8.64 0.33
N ALA A 32 4.83 9.62 -0.47
CA ALA A 32 5.57 10.09 -1.63
C ALA A 32 6.85 10.82 -1.22
N ASP A 33 6.78 11.67 -0.19
CA ASP A 33 7.94 12.39 0.34
C ASP A 33 8.99 11.42 0.88
N GLU A 34 8.55 10.41 1.66
CA GLU A 34 9.44 9.36 2.17
C GLU A 34 10.08 8.52 1.05
N VAL A 35 9.31 8.21 -0.01
CA VAL A 35 9.84 7.47 -1.17
C VAL A 35 10.92 8.28 -1.88
N GLU A 36 10.71 9.57 -2.09
CA GLU A 36 11.71 10.43 -2.74
C GLU A 36 12.97 10.60 -1.90
N ASP A 37 12.82 10.80 -0.59
CA ASP A 37 13.95 10.88 0.34
C ASP A 37 14.79 9.60 0.26
N ARG A 38 14.14 8.43 0.29
CA ARG A 38 14.82 7.13 0.14
C ARG A 38 15.48 6.95 -1.21
N MET A 39 14.83 7.37 -2.30
CA MET A 39 15.43 7.34 -3.62
C MET A 39 16.67 8.25 -3.69
N GLY A 40 16.63 9.42 -3.07
CA GLY A 40 17.74 10.37 -3.02
C GLY A 40 18.95 9.88 -2.22
N MET A 41 18.75 8.97 -1.25
CA MET A 41 19.84 8.35 -0.50
C MET A 41 20.60 7.28 -1.31
N VAL A 42 20.03 6.78 -2.41
CA VAL A 42 20.69 5.80 -3.27
C VAL A 42 21.60 6.53 -4.24
N ASN A 43 22.90 6.23 -4.19
CA ASN A 43 23.90 6.77 -5.12
C ASN A 43 23.81 6.10 -6.51
N LYS A 44 22.67 6.27 -7.19
CA LYS A 44 22.35 5.73 -8.51
C LYS A 44 21.34 6.63 -9.21
N SER A 45 21.52 6.87 -10.50
CA SER A 45 20.51 7.53 -11.31
C SER A 45 19.45 6.54 -11.77
N PHE A 46 18.18 6.89 -11.59
CA PHE A 46 17.04 6.11 -12.04
C PHE A 46 16.47 6.73 -13.32
N THR A 47 16.33 5.92 -14.35
CA THR A 47 15.96 6.31 -15.72
C THR A 47 14.69 5.62 -16.20
N SER A 48 14.26 4.56 -15.51
CA SER A 48 13.08 3.78 -15.85
C SER A 48 12.34 3.40 -14.57
N THR A 49 11.52 4.33 -14.09
CA THR A 49 10.67 4.15 -12.92
C THR A 49 9.32 3.59 -13.33
N ALA A 50 8.83 2.61 -12.58
CA ALA A 50 7.43 2.19 -12.62
C ALA A 50 6.75 2.46 -11.28
N VAL A 51 5.46 2.80 -11.31
CA VAL A 51 4.64 2.99 -10.10
C VAL A 51 3.40 2.12 -10.18
N VAL A 52 3.26 1.21 -9.22
CA VAL A 52 2.05 0.42 -8.98
C VAL A 52 1.21 1.15 -7.95
N THR A 53 0.00 1.58 -8.30
CA THR A 53 -0.83 2.34 -7.38
C THR A 53 -2.32 2.29 -7.69
N GLY A 54 -3.14 2.57 -6.66
CA GLY A 54 -4.56 2.87 -6.80
C GLY A 54 -4.90 4.33 -7.15
N PHE A 55 -3.91 5.23 -7.14
CA PHE A 55 -4.09 6.67 -7.36
C PHE A 55 -3.16 7.18 -8.47
N PRO A 56 -3.42 6.81 -9.74
CA PRO A 56 -2.50 7.05 -10.84
C PRO A 56 -2.25 8.55 -11.10
N ASP A 57 -3.27 9.40 -10.95
CA ASP A 57 -3.12 10.84 -11.19
C ASP A 57 -2.16 11.50 -10.19
N PHE A 58 -2.29 11.16 -8.90
CA PHE A 58 -1.42 11.69 -7.84
C PHE A 58 0.04 11.26 -8.02
N TRP A 59 0.27 9.94 -8.15
CA TRP A 59 1.64 9.43 -8.27
C TRP A 59 2.27 9.72 -9.63
N GLY A 60 1.47 9.79 -10.70
CA GLY A 60 1.92 10.22 -12.01
C GLY A 60 2.34 11.69 -12.02
N ALA A 61 1.64 12.56 -11.30
CA ALA A 61 2.06 13.95 -11.12
C ALA A 61 3.36 14.06 -10.30
N ARG A 62 3.56 13.20 -9.30
CA ARG A 62 4.79 13.17 -8.49
C ARG A 62 5.99 12.60 -9.25
N PHE A 63 5.77 11.60 -10.10
CA PHE A 63 6.79 10.97 -10.94
C PHE A 63 6.41 11.05 -12.44
N PRO A 64 6.52 12.22 -13.09
CA PRO A 64 5.98 12.44 -14.45
C PRO A 64 6.54 11.54 -15.55
N ALA A 65 7.76 11.02 -15.37
CA ALA A 65 8.41 10.13 -16.33
C ALA A 65 8.14 8.63 -16.05
N ALA A 66 7.40 8.30 -14.99
CA ALA A 66 7.21 6.91 -14.59
C ALA A 66 6.14 6.20 -15.42
N THR A 67 6.33 4.89 -15.62
CA THR A 67 5.28 4.00 -16.10
C THR A 67 4.31 3.71 -14.95
N VAL A 68 3.15 4.36 -14.95
CA VAL A 68 2.13 4.16 -13.91
C VAL A 68 1.20 3.00 -14.29
N VAL A 69 1.04 2.04 -13.39
CA VAL A 69 0.18 0.86 -13.58
C VAL A 69 -0.76 0.69 -12.39
N ALA A 70 -1.93 0.12 -12.66
CA ALA A 70 -2.90 -0.21 -11.62
C ALA A 70 -2.38 -1.34 -10.71
N ASP A 71 -2.80 -1.33 -9.44
CA ASP A 71 -2.52 -2.34 -8.43
C ASP A 71 -3.39 -3.61 -8.57
N ALA A 72 -3.63 -4.05 -9.80
CA ALA A 72 -4.38 -5.27 -10.11
C ALA A 72 -3.61 -6.53 -9.68
N ASP A 73 -4.31 -7.67 -9.57
CA ASP A 73 -3.69 -8.96 -9.21
C ASP A 73 -2.55 -9.35 -10.17
N THR A 74 -2.72 -9.05 -11.47
CA THR A 74 -1.66 -9.13 -12.47
C THR A 74 -1.23 -7.73 -12.89
N LEU A 75 0.00 -7.37 -12.53
CA LEU A 75 0.58 -6.07 -12.83
C LEU A 75 0.96 -6.00 -14.31
N THR A 76 0.60 -4.90 -14.98
CA THR A 76 0.97 -4.63 -16.37
C THR A 76 2.42 -4.11 -16.46
N LEU A 77 3.36 -4.84 -15.88
CA LEU A 77 4.78 -4.51 -15.87
C LEU A 77 5.56 -5.46 -16.77
N ALA A 78 6.32 -4.91 -17.71
CA ALA A 78 7.22 -5.68 -18.55
C ALA A 78 8.46 -6.12 -17.75
N GLN A 79 8.92 -7.35 -18.00
CA GLN A 79 10.05 -7.92 -17.26
C GLN A 79 11.38 -7.25 -17.64
N ASN A 80 12.27 -7.05 -16.65
CA ASN A 80 13.60 -6.47 -16.81
C ASN A 80 13.63 -5.07 -17.48
N GLN A 81 12.57 -4.26 -17.33
CA GLN A 81 12.48 -2.95 -17.98
C GLN A 81 12.77 -1.77 -17.06
N HIS A 82 12.68 -1.96 -15.74
CA HIS A 82 12.70 -0.87 -14.77
C HIS A 82 13.93 -0.92 -13.88
N ASP A 83 14.52 0.24 -13.57
CA ASP A 83 15.57 0.34 -12.55
C ASP A 83 15.00 0.68 -11.17
N VAL A 84 13.77 1.21 -11.12
CA VAL A 84 12.97 1.35 -9.89
C VAL A 84 11.54 0.90 -10.12
N VAL A 85 11.00 0.16 -9.17
CA VAL A 85 9.56 -0.07 -9.06
C VAL A 85 9.11 0.48 -7.71
N LEU A 86 8.09 1.34 -7.72
CA LEU A 86 7.42 1.86 -6.55
C LEU A 86 6.10 1.10 -6.39
N HIS A 87 5.93 0.37 -5.29
CA HIS A 87 4.62 -0.19 -4.92
C HIS A 87 3.97 0.74 -3.90
N ALA A 88 3.09 1.59 -4.40
CA ALA A 88 2.76 2.85 -3.76
C ALA A 88 1.35 2.81 -3.15
N MET A 89 1.31 2.61 -1.82
CA MET A 89 0.12 2.68 -0.97
C MET A 89 -1.01 1.75 -1.41
N SER A 90 -0.67 0.53 -1.83
CA SER A 90 -1.66 -0.46 -2.28
C SER A 90 -1.40 -1.90 -1.85
N LEU A 91 -0.21 -2.26 -1.36
CA LEU A 91 0.13 -3.66 -1.09
C LEU A 91 -0.75 -4.30 0.01
N HIS A 92 -1.16 -3.53 1.02
CA HIS A 92 -2.11 -3.95 2.06
C HIS A 92 -3.51 -4.31 1.52
N TRP A 93 -3.85 -3.88 0.30
CA TRP A 93 -5.10 -4.27 -0.38
C TRP A 93 -4.96 -5.53 -1.23
N ALA A 94 -3.74 -5.99 -1.51
CA ALA A 94 -3.51 -7.11 -2.40
C ALA A 94 -4.05 -8.42 -1.80
N ASN A 95 -4.79 -9.17 -2.61
CA ASN A 95 -5.21 -10.53 -2.26
C ASN A 95 -4.04 -11.53 -2.30
N ASP A 96 -3.01 -11.23 -3.11
CA ASP A 96 -1.74 -11.96 -3.17
C ASP A 96 -0.54 -10.98 -3.11
N PRO A 97 -0.17 -10.48 -1.91
CA PRO A 97 0.91 -9.51 -1.77
C PRO A 97 2.26 -10.10 -2.18
N ILE A 98 2.53 -11.38 -1.93
CA ILE A 98 3.77 -12.03 -2.37
C ILE A 98 3.83 -12.14 -3.90
N GLY A 99 2.72 -12.49 -4.55
CA GLY A 99 2.61 -12.53 -6.01
C GLY A 99 2.86 -11.16 -6.64
N GLN A 100 2.33 -10.08 -6.06
CA GLN A 100 2.62 -8.72 -6.54
C GLN A 100 4.10 -8.36 -6.36
N LEU A 101 4.72 -8.66 -5.21
CA LEU A 101 6.16 -8.44 -5.00
C LEU A 101 7.04 -9.23 -5.99
N ILE A 102 6.67 -10.48 -6.31
CA ILE A 102 7.37 -11.28 -7.33
C ILE A 102 7.26 -10.63 -8.72
N GLN A 103 6.08 -10.12 -9.08
CA GLN A 103 5.88 -9.41 -10.35
C GLN A 103 6.70 -8.13 -10.42
N CYS A 104 6.73 -7.33 -9.35
CA CYS A 104 7.62 -6.17 -9.24
C CYS A 104 9.09 -6.57 -9.39
N ARG A 105 9.54 -7.62 -8.70
CA ARG A 105 10.92 -8.12 -8.82
C ARG A 105 11.27 -8.54 -10.25
N ARG A 106 10.35 -9.21 -10.96
CA ARG A 106 10.57 -9.62 -12.36
C ARG A 106 10.61 -8.43 -13.31
N ALA A 107 9.93 -7.33 -12.99
CA ALA A 107 9.94 -6.09 -13.75
C ALA A 107 11.27 -5.33 -13.62
N LEU A 108 11.99 -5.52 -12.51
CA LEU A 108 13.29 -4.91 -12.27
C LEU A 108 14.38 -5.51 -13.17
N LYS A 109 15.23 -4.62 -13.68
CA LYS A 109 16.56 -4.95 -14.20
C LYS A 109 17.44 -5.50 -13.06
N PRO A 110 18.56 -6.19 -13.38
CA PRO A 110 19.60 -6.47 -12.39
C PRO A 110 19.98 -5.20 -11.62
N ASP A 111 20.18 -5.34 -10.31
CA ASP A 111 20.47 -4.25 -9.36
C ASP A 111 19.40 -3.14 -9.32
N GLY A 112 18.17 -3.44 -9.75
CA GLY A 112 17.03 -2.55 -9.60
C GLY A 112 16.54 -2.43 -8.15
N LEU A 113 15.88 -1.32 -7.85
CA LEU A 113 15.34 -1.00 -6.53
C LEU A 113 13.81 -1.22 -6.50
N LEU A 114 13.32 -1.94 -5.50
CA LEU A 114 11.91 -1.93 -5.13
C LEU A 114 11.73 -1.09 -3.87
N LEU A 115 10.84 -0.10 -3.90
CA LEU A 115 10.34 0.58 -2.71
C LEU A 115 8.85 0.29 -2.56
N THR A 116 8.42 -0.10 -1.38
CA THR A 116 7.01 -0.39 -1.10
C THR A 116 6.54 0.44 0.09
N ALA A 117 5.50 1.25 -0.10
CA ALA A 117 4.83 1.98 0.95
C ALA A 117 3.44 1.36 1.17
N SER A 118 3.12 1.00 2.42
CA SER A 118 1.87 0.31 2.75
C SER A 118 1.51 0.52 4.21
N PHE A 119 0.22 0.48 4.54
CA PHE A 119 -0.23 0.36 5.92
C PHE A 119 0.20 -0.98 6.53
N GLY A 120 0.47 -0.95 7.83
CA GLY A 120 0.96 -2.09 8.60
C GLY A 120 0.94 -1.84 10.11
N GLY A 121 1.33 -2.86 10.87
CA GLY A 121 1.46 -2.83 12.33
C GLY A 121 0.21 -2.28 13.02
N GLN A 122 0.39 -1.18 13.76
CA GLN A 122 -0.65 -0.60 14.61
C GLN A 122 -1.62 0.35 13.88
N THR A 123 -1.61 0.38 12.55
CA THR A 123 -2.57 1.20 11.78
C THR A 123 -4.02 0.91 12.22
N LEU A 124 -4.73 1.95 12.66
CA LEU A 124 -6.11 1.92 13.14
C LEU A 124 -6.38 0.98 14.34
N HIS A 125 -5.37 0.63 15.14
CA HIS A 125 -5.58 -0.28 16.27
C HIS A 125 -6.58 0.26 17.30
N GLU A 126 -6.59 1.57 17.55
CA GLU A 126 -7.52 2.24 18.47
C GLU A 126 -8.94 2.15 17.96
N LEU A 127 -9.16 2.44 16.68
CA LEU A 127 -10.47 2.33 16.04
C LEU A 127 -10.98 0.88 16.08
N ARG A 128 -10.11 -0.09 15.79
CA ARG A 128 -10.44 -1.51 15.87
C ARG A 128 -10.89 -1.90 17.28
N ALA A 129 -10.21 -1.42 18.32
CA ALA A 129 -10.59 -1.67 19.71
C ALA A 129 -11.95 -1.03 20.05
N CYS A 130 -12.14 0.25 19.71
CA CYS A 130 -13.39 0.97 19.99
C CYS A 130 -14.60 0.34 19.28
N LEU A 131 -14.47 0.02 17.99
CA LEU A 131 -15.55 -0.62 17.23
C LEU A 131 -15.83 -2.04 17.74
N GLY A 132 -14.79 -2.81 18.07
CA GLY A 132 -14.96 -4.15 18.59
C GLY A 132 -15.68 -4.17 19.94
N GLN A 133 -15.30 -3.27 20.86
CA GLN A 133 -15.99 -3.13 22.14
C GLN A 133 -17.46 -2.73 21.95
N ALA A 134 -17.72 -1.69 21.15
CA ALA A 134 -19.08 -1.22 20.91
C ALA A 134 -19.97 -2.28 20.25
N GLU A 135 -19.43 -3.06 19.31
CA GLU A 135 -20.20 -4.11 18.63
C GLU A 135 -20.55 -5.26 19.57
N VAL A 136 -19.62 -5.67 20.44
CA VAL A 136 -19.88 -6.68 21.47
C VAL A 136 -20.96 -6.21 22.44
N GLU A 137 -20.90 -4.95 22.90
CA GLU A 137 -21.90 -4.38 23.81
C GLU A 137 -23.29 -4.28 23.20
N VAL A 138 -23.38 -3.92 21.91
CA VAL A 138 -24.67 -3.67 21.22
C VAL A 138 -25.27 -4.94 20.62
N THR A 139 -24.45 -5.82 20.06
CA THR A 139 -24.91 -6.95 19.24
C THR A 139 -24.64 -8.32 19.87
N GLY A 140 -23.80 -8.38 20.91
CA GLY A 140 -23.34 -9.65 21.49
C GLY A 140 -22.36 -10.42 20.60
N GLY A 141 -21.89 -9.85 19.49
CA GLY A 141 -20.98 -10.46 18.54
C GLY A 141 -19.84 -9.54 18.13
N LEU A 142 -18.90 -10.07 17.34
CA LEU A 142 -17.75 -9.34 16.79
C LEU A 142 -17.62 -9.63 15.29
N SER A 143 -17.56 -8.58 14.49
CA SER A 143 -17.32 -8.61 13.05
C SER A 143 -16.02 -7.89 12.70
N PRO A 144 -15.24 -8.37 11.72
CA PRO A 144 -14.02 -7.70 11.29
C PRO A 144 -14.36 -6.40 10.54
N ARG A 145 -14.31 -5.27 11.24
CA ARG A 145 -14.58 -3.93 10.69
C ARG A 145 -13.35 -3.27 10.03
N ILE A 146 -12.15 -3.70 10.41
CA ILE A 146 -10.87 -3.15 9.96
C ILE A 146 -10.03 -4.28 9.37
N ALA A 147 -9.39 -4.03 8.22
CA ALA A 147 -8.51 -5.00 7.58
C ALA A 147 -7.34 -5.40 8.51
N PRO A 148 -6.87 -6.66 8.45
CA PRO A 148 -5.68 -7.07 9.20
C PRO A 148 -4.46 -6.30 8.68
N MET A 149 -3.66 -5.78 9.60
CA MET A 149 -2.44 -5.05 9.27
C MET A 149 -1.25 -5.99 9.38
N GLY A 150 -0.42 -6.03 8.34
CA GLY A 150 0.80 -6.84 8.33
C GLY A 150 1.83 -6.30 9.31
N GLU A 151 2.42 -7.17 10.14
CA GLU A 151 3.49 -6.78 11.06
C GLU A 151 4.81 -6.54 10.30
N LEU A 152 5.65 -5.66 10.83
CA LEU A 152 6.88 -5.23 10.16
C LEU A 152 7.80 -6.42 9.80
N ARG A 153 7.93 -7.37 10.73
CA ARG A 153 8.70 -8.60 10.53
C ARG A 153 8.17 -9.44 9.37
N ASP A 154 6.84 -9.56 9.27
CA ASP A 154 6.20 -10.35 8.23
C ASP A 154 6.36 -9.68 6.86
N MET A 155 6.26 -8.35 6.81
CA MET A 155 6.53 -7.58 5.59
C MET A 155 7.98 -7.77 5.11
N GLY A 156 8.96 -7.69 6.01
CA GLY A 156 10.35 -8.01 5.68
C GLY A 156 10.53 -9.46 5.19
N GLY A 157 9.81 -10.40 5.80
CA GLY A 157 9.77 -11.80 5.36
C GLY A 157 9.15 -11.99 3.96
N LEU A 158 8.13 -11.22 3.60
CA LEU A 158 7.54 -11.25 2.26
C LEU A 158 8.55 -10.82 1.18
N LEU A 159 9.36 -9.79 1.45
CA LEU A 159 10.41 -9.34 0.52
C LEU A 159 11.42 -10.46 0.25
N GLN A 160 11.87 -11.16 1.30
CA GLN A 160 12.77 -12.32 1.16
C GLN A 160 12.14 -13.43 0.33
N ARG A 161 10.89 -13.77 0.63
CA ARG A 161 10.16 -14.83 -0.07
C ARG A 161 9.86 -14.47 -1.53
N ALA A 162 9.73 -13.19 -1.85
CA ALA A 162 9.62 -12.71 -3.22
C ALA A 162 10.94 -12.82 -4.01
N GLY A 163 12.06 -13.09 -3.31
CA GLY A 163 13.39 -13.26 -3.89
C GLY A 163 14.16 -11.95 -4.03
N LEU A 164 13.78 -10.90 -3.30
CA LEU A 164 14.54 -9.64 -3.26
C LEU A 164 15.77 -9.82 -2.37
N ALA A 165 16.88 -9.25 -2.81
CA ALA A 165 18.10 -9.17 -2.02
C ALA A 165 18.04 -7.98 -1.06
N LEU A 166 18.75 -8.07 0.06
CA LEU A 166 18.93 -6.98 1.03
C LEU A 166 17.61 -6.30 1.48
N PRO A 167 16.61 -7.08 1.96
CA PRO A 167 15.34 -6.52 2.39
C PRO A 167 15.54 -5.62 3.61
N VAL A 168 15.04 -4.40 3.51
CA VAL A 168 14.93 -3.46 4.62
C VAL A 168 13.45 -3.18 4.84
N ALA A 169 13.02 -3.28 6.08
CA ALA A 169 11.67 -2.93 6.48
C ALA A 169 11.76 -2.07 7.74
N ASP A 170 11.16 -0.89 7.67
CA ASP A 170 10.97 0.02 8.78
C ASP A 170 9.53 0.53 8.82
N ALA A 171 9.21 1.33 9.83
CA ALA A 171 7.89 1.89 10.04
C ALA A 171 8.00 3.39 10.32
N LEU A 172 7.12 4.16 9.68
CA LEU A 172 6.93 5.58 9.93
C LEU A 172 5.58 5.77 10.64
N PRO A 173 5.57 6.00 11.97
CA PRO A 173 4.34 6.29 12.68
C PRO A 173 3.82 7.68 12.30
N LEU A 174 2.55 7.75 11.89
CA LEU A 174 1.85 9.00 11.60
C LEU A 174 0.62 9.11 12.51
N THR A 175 0.60 10.16 13.34
CA THR A 175 -0.56 10.50 14.17
C THR A 175 -1.43 11.50 13.43
N VAL A 176 -2.71 11.18 13.28
CA VAL A 176 -3.67 12.02 12.56
C VAL A 176 -4.87 12.26 13.46
N GLU A 177 -5.20 13.52 13.65
CA GLU A 177 -6.35 13.93 14.46
C GLU A 177 -7.53 14.30 13.57
N TYR A 178 -8.71 13.87 13.99
CA TYR A 178 -9.96 14.19 13.33
C TYR A 178 -10.89 14.86 14.33
N LYS A 179 -11.62 15.88 13.87
CA LYS A 179 -12.58 16.61 14.70
C LYS A 179 -13.67 15.71 15.34
N ASP A 180 -14.03 14.63 14.66
CA ASP A 180 -15.08 13.69 15.07
C ASP A 180 -14.93 12.35 14.33
N ALA A 181 -15.61 11.32 14.83
CA ALA A 181 -15.59 9.98 14.24
C ALA A 181 -16.12 9.96 12.80
N TRP A 182 -17.04 10.86 12.42
CA TRP A 182 -17.58 10.91 11.06
C TRP A 182 -16.55 11.45 10.06
N ALA A 183 -15.71 12.38 10.48
CA ALA A 183 -14.59 12.89 9.70
C ALA A 183 -13.59 11.77 9.41
N LEU A 184 -13.21 11.00 10.44
CA LEU A 184 -12.40 9.79 10.27
C LEU A 184 -13.05 8.83 9.27
N MET A 185 -14.32 8.43 9.48
CA MET A 185 -14.99 7.46 8.61
C MET A 185 -15.12 7.92 7.14
N ARG A 186 -15.26 9.22 6.90
CA ARG A 186 -15.28 9.76 5.53
C ARG A 186 -13.94 9.59 4.83
N VAL A 187 -12.84 9.83 5.55
CA VAL A 187 -11.48 9.68 5.04
C VAL A 187 -11.12 8.21 4.87
N LEU A 188 -11.45 7.36 5.86
CA LEU A 188 -11.21 5.93 5.78
C LEU A 188 -11.92 5.28 4.61
N ARG A 189 -13.17 5.65 4.31
CA ARG A 189 -13.90 5.10 3.15
C ARG A 189 -13.19 5.29 1.82
N VAL A 190 -12.28 6.27 1.73
CA VAL A 190 -11.61 6.66 0.50
C VAL A 190 -10.23 6.02 0.37
N ILE A 191 -9.46 6.04 1.46
CA ILE A 191 -8.03 5.64 1.47
C ILE A 191 -7.86 4.20 1.97
N LEU A 192 -8.82 3.72 2.77
CA LEU A 192 -8.84 2.43 3.42
C LEU A 192 -10.16 1.66 3.15
#